data_AF-A0A354QRZ5-F1
#
_entry.id   AF-A0A354QRZ5-F1
#
_cell.length_a   1.000
_cell.length_b   1.000
_cell.length_c   1.000
_cell.angle_alpha   90.00
_cell.angle_beta   90.00
_cell.angle_gamma   90.00
#
_symmetry.space_group_name_H-M   'P 1'
#
loop_
_entity.id
_entity.type
_entity.pdbx_description
1 polymer ?
#
loop_
_entity_poly.entity_id
_entity_poly.type
_entity_poly.pdbx_seq_one_letter_code
_entity_poly.pdbx_strand_id
1 'polypeptide(L)'
;MELRAILGKEFEGIVIEFQNRGIIFEGQFKIMTSMFCKKYSTEFCKLLEKETGLNVWYGYQVPYFFYYDSERYDKKTASLVAEEYQIKKGNL
;
A
#
# COMPACT_ATOMS: atom_id res chain seq x y z
N MET A 1 -7.15 19.40 3.26
CA MET A 1 -7.92 18.24 3.78
C MET A 1 -6.91 17.19 4.20
N GLU A 2 -6.86 16.84 5.48
CA GLU A 2 -5.87 15.87 5.96
C GLU A 2 -6.16 14.47 5.38
N LEU A 3 -5.14 13.81 4.84
CA LEU A 3 -5.26 12.48 4.25
C LEU A 3 -5.88 11.46 5.22
N ARG A 4 -5.58 11.58 6.51
CA ARG A 4 -6.16 10.77 7.59
C ARG A 4 -7.70 10.87 7.63
N ALA A 5 -8.26 12.04 7.36
CA ALA A 5 -9.71 12.26 7.33
C ALA A 5 -10.37 11.61 6.09
N ILE A 6 -9.67 11.59 4.95
CA ILE A 6 -10.12 10.90 3.72
C ILE A 6 -10.17 9.39 3.95
N LEU A 7 -9.14 8.84 4.58
CA LEU A 7 -9.02 7.41 4.86
C LEU A 7 -10.03 6.93 5.92
N GLY A 8 -10.43 7.81 6.84
CA GLY A 8 -11.45 7.52 7.85
C GLY A 8 -11.13 6.27 8.67
N LYS A 9 -12.15 5.45 8.97
CA LYS A 9 -11.98 4.22 9.77
C LYS A 9 -11.24 3.10 9.03
N GLU A 10 -11.23 3.12 7.69
CA GLU A 10 -10.55 2.07 6.90
C GLU A 10 -9.03 2.09 7.12
N PHE A 11 -8.48 3.25 7.51
CA PHE A 11 -7.06 3.38 7.81
C PHE A 11 -6.55 2.46 8.91
N GLU A 12 -7.35 2.18 9.95
CA GLU A 12 -6.93 1.28 11.02
C GLU A 12 -6.71 -0.15 10.50
N GLY A 13 -7.58 -0.60 9.59
CA GLY A 13 -7.41 -1.89 8.92
C GLY A 13 -6.17 -1.94 8.03
N ILE A 14 -5.86 -0.84 7.33
CA ILE A 14 -4.65 -0.69 6.54
C ILE A 14 -3.40 -0.79 7.43
N VAL A 15 -3.37 -0.07 8.55
CA VAL A 15 -2.25 -0.07 9.50
C VAL A 15 -2.01 -1.47 10.06
N ILE A 16 -3.06 -2.15 10.51
CA ILE A 16 -2.97 -3.51 11.06
C ILE A 16 -2.46 -4.49 10.01
N GLU A 17 -3.03 -4.47 8.80
CA GLU A 17 -2.60 -5.36 7.72
C GLU A 17 -1.14 -5.10 7.34
N PHE A 18 -0.75 -3.83 7.25
CA PHE A 18 0.61 -3.45 6.91
C PHE A 18 1.62 -3.84 7.99
N GLN A 19 1.31 -3.69 9.29
CA GLN A 19 2.18 -4.16 10.37
C GLN A 19 2.38 -5.68 10.36
N ASN A 20 1.31 -6.41 10.04
CA ASN A 20 1.32 -7.87 10.01
C ASN A 20 2.06 -8.40 8.78
N ARG A 21 1.74 -7.90 7.58
CA ARG A 21 2.25 -8.41 6.31
C ARG A 21 3.50 -7.69 5.83
N GLY A 22 3.68 -6.43 6.18
CA GLY A 22 4.72 -5.56 5.62
C GLY A 22 4.48 -5.16 4.17
N ILE A 23 3.31 -5.46 3.59
CA ILE A 23 2.97 -5.11 2.20
C ILE A 23 1.45 -5.03 2.04
N ILE A 24 1.00 -4.04 1.27
CA ILE A 24 -0.41 -3.84 0.89
C ILE A 24 -0.52 -3.42 -0.57
N PHE A 25 -1.67 -3.69 -1.19
CA PHE A 25 -1.86 -3.58 -2.63
C PHE A 25 -2.99 -2.63 -3.02
N GLU A 26 -2.87 -2.03 -4.21
CA GLU A 26 -4.00 -1.36 -4.84
C GLU A 26 -5.21 -2.30 -4.95
N GLY A 27 -6.40 -1.77 -4.62
CA GLY A 27 -7.66 -2.51 -4.63
C GLY A 27 -7.79 -3.57 -3.54
N GLN A 28 -6.87 -3.61 -2.56
CA GLN A 28 -7.05 -4.41 -1.34
C GLN A 28 -8.06 -3.78 -0.40
N PHE A 29 -8.01 -2.45 -0.27
CA PHE A 29 -8.94 -1.63 0.52
C PHE A 29 -9.75 -0.74 -0.41
N LYS A 30 -10.97 -0.38 -0.03
CA LYS A 30 -11.90 0.35 -0.88
C LYS A 30 -11.34 1.73 -1.29
N ILE A 31 -10.64 2.41 -0.37
CA ILE A 31 -10.03 3.71 -0.63
C ILE A 31 -8.80 3.63 -1.54
N MET A 32 -8.11 2.48 -1.60
CA MET A 32 -6.87 2.29 -2.36
C MET A 32 -7.11 2.04 -3.85
N THR A 33 -7.84 2.95 -4.48
CA THR A 33 -8.05 2.99 -5.95
C THR A 33 -6.81 3.52 -6.67
N SER A 34 -6.67 3.26 -7.98
CA SER A 34 -5.55 3.82 -8.77
C SER A 34 -5.48 5.35 -8.67
N MET A 35 -6.62 6.04 -8.62
CA MET A 35 -6.67 7.51 -8.48
C MET A 35 -6.17 7.97 -7.11
N PHE A 36 -6.54 7.26 -6.05
CA PHE A 36 -6.02 7.54 -4.72
C PHE A 36 -4.50 7.32 -4.70
N CYS A 37 -4.02 6.17 -5.16
CA CYS A 37 -2.60 5.84 -5.16
C CYS A 37 -1.78 6.87 -5.97
N LYS A 38 -2.23 7.23 -7.18
CA LYS A 38 -1.58 8.25 -8.02
C LYS A 38 -1.49 9.61 -7.33
N LYS A 39 -2.54 10.01 -6.61
CA LYS A 39 -2.63 11.34 -6.01
C LYS A 39 -1.91 11.44 -4.67
N TYR A 40 -1.93 10.38 -3.86
CA TYR A 40 -1.57 10.44 -2.44
C TYR A 40 -0.39 9.55 -2.04
N SER A 41 0.27 8.81 -2.94
CA SER A 41 1.30 7.82 -2.55
C SER A 41 2.37 8.34 -1.59
N THR A 42 2.94 9.51 -1.86
CA THR A 42 3.99 10.10 -1.01
C THR A 42 3.46 10.46 0.38
N GLU A 43 2.28 11.07 0.46
CA GLU A 43 1.66 11.48 1.72
C GLU A 43 1.15 10.27 2.50
N PHE A 44 0.67 9.25 1.79
CA PHE A 44 0.22 7.99 2.35
C PHE A 44 1.38 7.20 2.94
N CYS A 45 2.54 7.14 2.28
CA CYS A 45 3.74 6.53 2.85
C CYS A 45 4.12 7.22 4.16
N LYS A 46 4.26 8.55 4.17
CA LYS A 46 4.59 9.32 5.38
C LYS A 46 3.61 9.08 6.53
N LEU A 47 2.31 9.01 6.20
CA LEU A 47 1.28 8.73 7.20
C LEU A 47 1.40 7.29 7.72
N LEU A 48 1.62 6.31 6.84
CA LEU A 48 1.77 4.91 7.22
C LEU A 48 3.06 4.67 8.03
N GLU A 49 4.18 5.30 7.66
CA GLU A 49 5.44 5.30 8.44
C GLU A 49 5.21 5.84 9.85
N LYS A 50 4.55 7.00 9.97
CA LYS A 50 4.27 7.64 11.26
C LYS A 50 3.45 6.74 12.18
N GLU A 51 2.46 6.04 11.63
CA GLU A 51 1.47 5.27 12.41
C GLU A 51 1.95 3.85 12.71
N THR A 52 2.79 3.29 11.85
CA THR A 52 3.31 1.92 12.00
C THR A 52 4.70 1.88 12.64
N GLY A 53 5.49 2.95 12.52
CA GLY A 53 6.90 2.99 12.88
C GLY A 53 7.83 2.23 11.93
N LEU A 54 7.33 1.81 10.76
CA LEU A 54 8.07 1.03 9.76
C LEU A 54 8.63 1.91 8.64
N ASN A 55 9.58 1.39 7.86
CA ASN A 55 10.21 2.09 6.74
C ASN A 55 9.42 1.84 5.45
N VAL A 56 8.52 2.76 5.08
CA VAL A 56 7.50 2.50 4.04
C VAL A 56 7.93 3.08 2.70
N TRP A 57 7.99 2.19 1.71
CA TRP A 57 8.18 2.55 0.32
C TRP A 57 6.97 2.14 -0.52
N TYR A 58 6.87 2.73 -1.70
CA TYR A 58 5.87 2.34 -2.68
C TYR A 58 6.51 2.02 -4.02
N GLY A 59 5.82 1.18 -4.78
CA GLY A 59 6.21 0.79 -6.10
C GLY A 59 5.01 0.72 -7.05
N TYR A 60 5.33 0.47 -8.30
CA TYR A 60 4.35 0.34 -9.36
C TYR A 60 4.75 -0.86 -10.22
N GLN A 61 3.96 -1.93 -10.11
CA GLN A 61 4.07 -3.12 -10.94
C GLN A 61 2.96 -3.04 -11.97
N VAL A 62 3.30 -2.54 -13.15
CA VAL A 62 2.33 -2.04 -14.13
C VAL A 62 1.19 -3.07 -14.36
N PRO A 63 -0.09 -2.69 -14.17
CA PRO A 63 -0.62 -1.34 -13.92
C PRO A 63 -0.97 -1.00 -12.45
N TYR A 64 -0.43 -1.71 -11.45
CA TYR A 64 -0.88 -1.63 -10.05
C TYR A 64 0.15 -1.02 -9.09
N PHE A 65 -0.34 -0.17 -8.20
CA PHE A 65 0.45 0.34 -7.06
C PHE A 65 0.54 -0.69 -5.93
N PHE A 66 1.65 -0.65 -5.20
CA PHE A 66 1.83 -1.39 -3.95
C PHE A 66 2.70 -0.59 -2.97
N TYR A 67 2.56 -0.89 -1.69
CA TYR A 67 3.29 -0.25 -0.59
C TYR A 67 3.89 -1.34 0.27
N TYR A 68 5.14 -1.19 0.69
CA TYR A 68 5.89 -2.23 1.39
C TYR A 68 6.86 -1.65 2.42
N ASP A 69 7.13 -2.44 3.46
CA ASP A 69 8.16 -2.20 4.47
C ASP A 69 9.52 -2.61 3.87
N SER A 70 10.41 -1.65 3.65
CA SER A 70 11.70 -1.90 3.00
C SER A 70 12.69 -2.67 3.87
N GLU A 71 12.42 -2.80 5.17
CA GLU A 71 13.20 -3.69 6.05
C GLU A 71 12.82 -5.16 5.84
N ARG A 72 11.63 -5.44 5.30
CA ARG A 72 11.12 -6.81 5.05
C ARG A 72 11.18 -7.22 3.59
N TYR A 73 11.01 -6.27 2.68
CA TYR A 73 10.99 -6.52 1.25
C TYR A 73 11.93 -5.56 0.53
N ASP A 74 12.79 -6.09 -0.33
CA ASP A 74 13.35 -5.27 -1.40
C ASP A 74 12.28 -4.99 -2.47
N LYS A 75 12.51 -3.97 -3.30
CA LYS A 75 11.58 -3.56 -4.36
C LYS A 75 11.23 -4.69 -5.33
N LYS A 76 12.20 -5.56 -5.68
CA LYS A 76 12.01 -6.63 -6.66
C LYS A 76 11.08 -7.70 -6.10
N THR A 77 11.31 -8.10 -4.85
CA THR A 77 10.47 -9.07 -4.13
C THR A 77 9.06 -8.51 -3.91
N ALA A 78 8.94 -7.25 -3.49
CA ALA A 78 7.64 -6.60 -3.34
C ALA A 78 6.87 -6.52 -4.67
N SER A 79 7.55 -6.21 -5.78
CA SER A 79 6.96 -6.23 -7.13
C SER A 79 6.41 -7.59 -7.52
N LEU A 80 7.15 -8.68 -7.26
CA LEU A 80 6.69 -10.05 -7.56
C LEU A 80 5.47 -10.43 -6.73
N VAL A 81 5.48 -10.13 -5.43
CA VAL A 81 4.34 -10.40 -4.55
C VAL A 81 3.11 -9.60 -4.99
N ALA A 82 3.30 -8.34 -5.42
CA ALA A 82 2.22 -7.51 -5.95
C ALA A 82 1.64 -8.07 -7.26
N GLU A 83 2.48 -8.56 -8.16
CA GLU A 83 2.03 -9.24 -9.39
C GLU A 83 1.20 -10.49 -9.08
N GLU A 84 1.71 -11.37 -8.21
CA GLU A 84 0.98 -12.57 -7.79
C GLU A 84 -0.39 -12.26 -7.17
N TYR A 85 -0.47 -11.20 -6.36
CA TYR A 85 -1.74 -10.75 -5.78
C TYR A 85 -2.75 -10.36 -6.86
N GLN A 86 -2.32 -9.65 -7.90
CA GLN A 86 -3.20 -9.20 -8.98
C GLN A 86 -3.63 -10.36 -9.89
N ILE A 87 -2.73 -11.30 -10.19
CA ILE A 87 -3.07 -12.57 -10.88
C ILE A 87 -4.15 -13.33 -10.09
N LYS A 88 -3.99 -13.47 -8.77
CA LYS A 88 -4.98 -14.14 -7.91
C LYS A 88 -6.33 -13.44 -7.88
N LYS A 89 -6.38 -12.13 -8.13
CA LYS A 89 -7.63 -11.37 -8.30
C LYS A 89 -8.24 -11.46 -9.70
N GLY A 90 -7.55 -12.07 -10.67
CA GLY A 90 -7.99 -12.12 -12.07
C GLY A 90 -7.85 -10.80 -12.80
N ASN A 91 -6.93 -9.94 -12.34
CA ASN A 91 -6.66 -8.62 -12.89
C ASN A 91 -5.55 -8.61 -13.96
N LEU A 92 -4.75 -9.67 -13.98
CA LEU A 92 -3.67 -9.98 -14.94
C LEU A 92 -3.87 -11.42 -15.43
#